data_AF-A0A970JJA1-F1
#
_entry.id   AF-A0A970JJA1-F1
#
_cell.length_a   1.000
_cell.length_b   1.000
_cell.length_c   1.000
_cell.angle_alpha   90.00
_cell.angle_beta   90.00
_cell.angle_gamma   90.00
#
_symmetry.space_group_name_H-M   'P 1'
#
loop_
_entity.id
_entity.type
_entity.pdbx_description
1 polymer ?
#
loop_
_entity_poly.entity_id
_entity_poly.type
_entity_poly.pdbx_seq_one_letter_code
_entity_poly.pdbx_strand_id
1 'polypeptide(L)'
;MAGGNGNRLRPITDTIPKPLLPVGRDRAMTASINMLRAAGIRCAVVTTRYMHEQIKDFYGEYYNGVRLLYSVETSPLGTAGGVRAAADVINDFDELIVLSG
;
A
#
# COMPACT_ATOMS: atom_id res chain seq x y z
N MET A 1 1.01 2.19 -3.75
CA MET A 1 -0.35 1.98 -4.28
C MET A 1 -0.78 0.53 -4.14
N ALA A 2 -1.92 0.28 -3.51
CA ALA A 2 -2.42 -1.06 -3.19
C ALA A 2 -3.95 -1.21 -3.38
N GLY A 3 -4.63 -0.26 -4.05
CA GLY A 3 -6.10 -0.22 -4.17
C GLY A 3 -6.72 -1.13 -5.24
N GLY A 4 -5.93 -1.78 -6.10
CA GLY A 4 -6.46 -2.60 -7.19
C GLY A 4 -7.01 -3.96 -6.73
N ASN A 5 -8.11 -4.43 -7.33
CA ASN A 5 -8.75 -5.72 -7.01
C ASN A 5 -7.92 -6.97 -7.39
N GLY A 6 -6.79 -6.82 -8.08
CA GLY A 6 -5.93 -7.96 -8.43
C GLY A 6 -6.53 -8.98 -9.41
N ASN A 7 -7.61 -8.64 -10.13
CA ASN A 7 -8.42 -9.58 -10.94
C ASN A 7 -7.65 -10.55 -11.86
N ARG A 8 -6.46 -10.18 -12.34
CA ARG A 8 -5.60 -11.03 -13.19
C ARG A 8 -4.94 -12.19 -12.44
N LEU A 9 -4.98 -12.18 -11.11
CA LEU A 9 -4.39 -13.19 -10.21
C LEU A 9 -5.45 -14.04 -9.52
N ARG A 10 -6.70 -13.99 -9.99
CA ARG A 10 -7.76 -14.90 -9.52
C ARG A 10 -7.42 -16.35 -9.86
N PRO A 11 -7.81 -17.33 -9.02
CA PRO A 11 -8.72 -17.18 -7.86
C PRO A 11 -8.02 -16.74 -6.57
N ILE A 12 -6.69 -16.58 -6.57
CA ILE A 12 -5.93 -16.32 -5.33
C ILE A 12 -6.35 -15.00 -4.69
N THR A 13 -6.60 -13.97 -5.51
CA THR A 13 -7.02 -12.66 -5.03
C THR A 13 -8.49 -12.56 -4.63
N ASP A 14 -9.26 -13.65 -4.70
CA ASP A 14 -10.64 -13.66 -4.18
C ASP A 14 -10.67 -13.79 -2.65
N THR A 15 -9.57 -14.24 -2.02
CA THR A 15 -9.47 -14.42 -0.56
C THR A 15 -8.27 -13.69 0.06
N ILE A 16 -7.22 -13.40 -0.71
CA ILE A 16 -6.00 -12.73 -0.22
C ILE A 16 -5.74 -11.47 -1.06
N PRO A 17 -5.69 -10.26 -0.48
CA PRO A 17 -5.41 -9.06 -1.26
C PRO A 17 -3.99 -9.11 -1.84
N LYS A 18 -3.79 -8.56 -3.05
CA LYS A 18 -2.50 -8.58 -3.77
C LYS A 18 -1.29 -8.19 -2.87
N PRO A 19 -1.35 -7.13 -2.04
CA PRO A 19 -0.26 -6.75 -1.14
C PRO A 19 0.18 -7.83 -0.13
N LEU A 20 -0.69 -8.79 0.18
CA LEU A 20 -0.47 -9.90 1.11
C LEU A 20 -0.16 -11.22 0.40
N LEU A 21 -0.11 -11.24 -0.92
CA LEU A 21 0.32 -12.42 -1.64
C LEU A 21 1.77 -12.77 -1.25
N PRO A 22 2.05 -14.05 -0.97
CA PRO A 22 3.39 -14.49 -0.61
C PRO A 22 4.32 -14.37 -1.82
N VAL A 23 5.50 -13.78 -1.59
CA VAL A 23 6.59 -13.69 -2.56
C VAL A 23 7.85 -14.16 -1.85
N GLY A 24 8.26 -15.41 -2.12
CA GLY A 24 9.33 -16.06 -1.37
C GLY A 24 8.96 -16.24 0.10
N ARG A 25 9.73 -15.61 1.00
CA ARG A 25 9.50 -15.67 2.46
C ARG A 25 8.67 -14.50 3.00
N ASP A 26 8.42 -13.49 2.16
CA ASP A 26 7.75 -12.24 2.54
C ASP A 26 6.42 -12.07 1.79
N ARG A 27 5.78 -10.91 1.99
CA ARG A 27 4.60 -10.47 1.27
C ARG A 27 4.97 -9.51 0.15
N ALA A 28 4.15 -9.45 -0.89
CA ALA A 28 4.41 -8.61 -2.06
C ALA A 28 4.73 -7.14 -1.71
N MET A 29 3.98 -6.52 -0.77
CA MET A 29 4.21 -5.13 -0.37
C MET A 29 5.41 -4.96 0.60
N THR A 30 5.85 -6.01 1.29
CA THR A 30 7.03 -5.98 2.17
C THR A 30 8.29 -5.55 1.41
N ALA A 31 8.45 -5.99 0.15
CA ALA A 31 9.58 -5.57 -0.69
C ALA A 31 9.60 -4.05 -0.88
N SER A 32 8.46 -3.44 -1.21
CA SER A 32 8.36 -1.99 -1.37
C SER A 32 8.64 -1.23 -0.07
N ILE A 33 8.15 -1.72 1.07
CA ILE A 33 8.43 -1.09 2.38
C ILE A 33 9.93 -1.15 2.70
N ASN A 34 10.57 -2.28 2.44
CA ASN A 34 12.00 -2.44 2.67
C ASN A 34 12.83 -1.52 1.75
N MET A 35 12.42 -1.33 0.49
CA MET A 35 13.05 -0.38 -0.42
C MET A 35 12.93 1.07 0.08
N LEU A 36 11.74 1.48 0.53
CA LEU A 36 11.53 2.80 1.14
C LEU A 36 12.43 3.01 2.35
N ARG A 37 12.49 2.01 3.24
CA ARG A 37 13.38 2.05 4.41
C ARG A 37 14.84 2.19 4.00
N ALA A 38 15.30 1.42 3.01
CA ALA A 38 16.68 1.48 2.51
C ALA A 38 17.02 2.84 1.90
N ALA A 39 16.05 3.50 1.27
CA ALA A 39 16.17 4.86 0.75
C ALA A 39 16.08 5.96 1.82
N GLY A 40 15.98 5.61 3.11
CA GLY A 40 15.88 6.58 4.22
C GLY A 40 14.46 7.09 4.48
N ILE A 41 13.47 6.63 3.72
CA ILE A 41 12.06 7.03 3.91
C ILE A 41 11.51 6.29 5.13
N ARG A 42 10.80 7.04 6.00
CA ARG A 42 10.27 6.53 7.27
C ARG A 42 8.76 6.69 7.42
N CYS A 43 8.10 7.34 6.46
CA CYS A 43 6.65 7.48 6.43
C CYS A 43 6.16 7.18 5.02
N ALA A 44 5.08 6.42 4.89
CA ALA A 44 4.45 6.11 3.61
C ALA A 44 2.92 6.05 3.75
N VAL A 45 2.20 6.55 2.74
CA VAL A 45 0.76 6.33 2.61
C VAL A 45 0.50 5.13 1.72
N VAL A 46 -0.25 4.18 2.25
CA VAL A 46 -0.76 3.00 1.55
C VAL A 46 -2.19 3.30 1.10
N THR A 47 -2.37 3.52 -0.19
CA THR A 47 -3.71 3.61 -0.79
C THR A 47 -4.29 2.20 -0.95
N THR A 48 -5.43 1.93 -0.33
CA THR A 48 -6.04 0.59 -0.26
C THR A 48 -7.53 0.67 -0.56
N ARG A 49 -8.17 -0.46 -0.90
CA ARG A 49 -9.61 -0.55 -1.14
C ARG A 49 -10.09 -1.95 -0.79
N TYR A 50 -9.77 -2.90 -1.67
CA TYR A 50 -10.20 -4.28 -1.55
C TYR A 50 -9.50 -4.97 -0.37
N MET A 51 -10.29 -5.52 0.56
CA MET A 51 -9.81 -6.18 1.78
C MET A 51 -8.78 -5.34 2.56
N HIS A 52 -8.98 -4.02 2.60
CA HIS A 52 -8.05 -3.09 3.26
C HIS A 52 -7.82 -3.42 4.73
N GLU A 53 -8.84 -3.92 5.43
CA GLU A 53 -8.75 -4.39 6.82
C GLU A 53 -7.66 -5.46 6.97
N GLN A 54 -7.62 -6.48 6.12
CA GLN A 54 -6.58 -7.52 6.18
C GLN A 54 -5.17 -6.94 6.01
N ILE A 55 -5.01 -5.97 5.11
CA ILE A 55 -3.72 -5.29 4.88
C ILE A 55 -3.32 -4.55 6.15
N LYS A 56 -4.25 -3.77 6.74
CA LYS A 56 -3.99 -3.00 7.96
C LYS A 56 -3.70 -3.90 9.16
N ASP A 57 -4.41 -5.02 9.30
CA ASP A 57 -4.22 -5.98 10.38
C ASP A 57 -2.84 -6.66 10.31
N PHE A 58 -2.36 -6.98 9.10
CA PHE A 58 -1.06 -7.62 8.92
C PHE A 58 0.11 -6.63 9.13
N TYR A 59 0.03 -5.44 8.56
CA TYR A 59 1.15 -4.48 8.56
C TYR A 59 1.12 -3.48 9.72
N GLY A 60 -0.05 -3.21 10.31
CA GLY A 60 -0.22 -2.22 11.37
C GLY A 60 0.15 -0.79 10.95
N GLU A 61 0.29 0.10 11.92
CA GLU A 61 0.70 1.49 11.69
C GLU A 61 2.23 1.67 11.55
N TYR A 62 3.00 0.66 11.93
CA TYR A 62 4.45 0.64 11.82
C TYR A 62 4.92 -0.75 11.40
N TYR A 63 5.68 -0.81 10.31
CA TYR A 63 6.22 -2.06 9.78
C TYR A 63 7.65 -1.87 9.31
N ASN A 64 8.57 -2.74 9.73
CA ASN A 64 9.98 -2.71 9.36
C ASN A 64 10.66 -1.33 9.49
N GLY A 65 10.26 -0.52 10.49
CA GLY A 65 10.82 0.81 10.72
C GLY A 65 10.26 1.92 9.82
N VAL A 66 9.16 1.67 9.12
CA VAL A 66 8.39 2.66 8.34
C VAL A 66 7.02 2.82 8.96
N ARG A 67 6.61 4.07 9.21
CA ARG A 67 5.24 4.42 9.59
C ARG A 67 4.34 4.31 8.36
N LEU A 68 3.23 3.59 8.50
CA LEU A 68 2.25 3.38 7.46
C LEU A 68 0.97 4.14 7.80
N LEU A 69 0.57 5.03 6.91
CA LEU A 69 -0.71 5.69 6.93
C LEU A 69 -1.61 5.03 5.87
N TYR A 70 -2.89 4.88 6.15
CA TYR A 70 -3.82 4.19 5.25
C TYR A 70 -4.81 5.19 4.67
N SER A 71 -4.86 5.28 3.34
CA SER A 71 -5.92 5.98 2.62
C SER A 71 -6.82 4.91 2.00
N VAL A 72 -8.05 4.80 2.51
CA VAL A 72 -9.01 3.78 2.08
C VAL A 72 -9.96 4.39 1.05
N GLU A 73 -9.90 3.90 -0.17
CA GLU A 73 -10.78 4.33 -1.26
C GLU A 73 -12.11 3.57 -1.20
N THR A 74 -13.24 4.29 -1.21
CA THR A 74 -14.59 3.69 -1.25
C THR A 74 -15.01 3.31 -2.68
N SER A 75 -14.51 4.04 -3.68
CA SER A 75 -14.70 3.80 -5.11
C SER A 75 -13.32 3.65 -5.81
N PRO A 76 -13.22 3.04 -7.00
CA PRO A 76 -11.94 2.92 -7.68
C PRO A 76 -11.54 4.29 -8.23
N LEU A 77 -10.70 5.04 -7.50
CA LEU A 77 -10.28 6.38 -7.89
C LEU A 77 -9.16 6.38 -8.97
N GLY A 78 -8.61 5.20 -9.24
CA GLY A 78 -7.46 5.03 -10.12
C GLY A 78 -6.18 5.64 -9.51
N THR A 79 -5.09 5.60 -10.28
CA THR A 79 -3.77 6.02 -9.78
C THR A 79 -3.72 7.48 -9.37
N ALA A 80 -4.15 8.39 -10.23
CA ALA A 80 -4.11 9.82 -9.95
C ALA A 80 -5.03 10.19 -8.77
N GLY A 81 -6.22 9.56 -8.69
CA GLY A 81 -7.16 9.80 -7.59
C GLY A 81 -6.64 9.29 -6.25
N GLY A 82 -6.01 8.11 -6.22
CA GLY A 82 -5.36 7.59 -5.01
C GLY A 82 -4.19 8.47 -4.54
N VAL A 83 -3.39 9.02 -5.47
CA VAL A 83 -2.33 9.97 -5.13
C VAL A 83 -2.90 11.26 -4.54
N ARG A 84 -3.98 11.81 -5.13
CA ARG A 84 -4.65 12.99 -4.57
C ARG A 84 -5.18 12.74 -3.16
N ALA A 85 -5.84 11.60 -2.93
CA ALA A 85 -6.33 11.24 -1.61
C ALA A 85 -5.20 11.02 -0.59
N ALA A 86 -4.03 10.56 -1.03
CA ALA A 86 -2.85 10.44 -0.18
C ALA A 86 -2.23 11.81 0.17
N ALA A 87 -2.28 12.77 -0.75
CA ALA A 87 -1.82 14.14 -0.50
C ALA A 87 -2.64 14.85 0.58
N ASP A 88 -3.93 14.55 0.71
CA ASP A 88 -4.75 15.10 1.81
C ASP A 88 -4.33 14.55 3.19
N VAL A 89 -3.59 13.43 3.23
CA VAL A 89 -3.09 12.79 4.46
C VAL A 89 -1.68 13.27 4.82
N ILE A 90 -0.85 13.60 3.83
CA ILE A 90 0.50 14.13 4.01
C ILE A 90 0.48 15.62 3.68
N ASN A 91 0.44 16.45 4.71
CA ASN A 91 0.69 17.89 4.54
C ASN A 91 2.21 18.14 4.54
N ASP A 92 2.66 19.07 3.70
CA ASP A 92 4.03 19.59 3.69
C ASP A 92 5.12 18.60 3.24
N PHE A 93 5.26 18.43 1.92
CA PHE A 93 6.32 17.62 1.30
C PHE A 93 6.93 18.36 0.10
N ASP A 94 8.25 18.29 -0.05
CA ASP A 94 8.95 18.85 -1.22
C ASP A 94 8.86 17.90 -2.43
N GLU A 95 8.91 16.59 -2.19
CA GLU A 95 8.92 15.55 -3.21
C GLU A 95 8.03 14.38 -2.81
N LEU A 96 7.34 13.80 -3.81
CA LEU A 96 6.47 12.62 -3.63
C LEU A 96 6.94 11.47 -4.51
N ILE A 97 7.26 10.34 -3.89
CA ILE A 97 7.56 9.09 -4.60
C ILE A 97 6.32 8.21 -4.64
N VAL A 98 5.88 7.84 -5.84
CA VAL A 98 4.75 6.94 -6.05
C VAL A 98 5.26 5.57 -6.46
N LEU A 99 5.02 4.56 -5.62
CA LEU A 99 5.33 3.16 -5.92
C LEU A 99 4.07 2.37 -6.28
N SER A 100 4.10 1.70 -7.42
CA SER A 100 3.06 0.74 -7.84
C SER A 100 3.39 -0.66 -7.34
N GLY A 101 2.45 -1.28 -6.62
CA GLY A 101 2.55 -2.64 -6.10
C GLY A 101 1.88 -3.69 -6.99
#